data_AF-A0AAV5V068-F1
#
_entry.id   AF-A0AAV5V068-F1
#
_cell.length_a   1.000
_cell.length_b   1.000
_cell.length_c   1.000
_cell.angle_alpha   90.00
_cell.angle_beta   90.00
_cell.angle_gamma   90.00
#
_symmetry.space_group_name_H-M   'P 1'
#
loop_
_entity.id
_entity.type
_entity.pdbx_description
1 polymer ?
#
loop_
_entity_poly.entity_id
_entity_poly.type
_entity_poly.pdbx_seq_one_letter_code
_entity_poly.pdbx_strand_id
1 'polypeptide(L)'
;MNTYYISPELQHSISLFVKIIFALSTVLNGLTFFCLIKVTDASRTGLKKYLIYIQCLAYLHDVHLEILYEGFPLFPMLAGYCYGILCHCYFQGIVILIMGNMGAAIVMCIVFRHQSIILPTSRLKFS
;
A
#
# COMPACT_ATOMS: atom_id res chain seq x y z
N MET A 1 21.38 -20.77 17.92
CA MET A 1 20.24 -19.89 17.57
C MET A 1 19.74 -19.30 18.87
N ASN A 2 19.95 -18.00 19.10
CA ASN A 2 19.40 -17.33 20.28
C ASN A 2 17.88 -17.25 20.12
N THR A 3 17.15 -18.06 20.87
CA THR A 3 15.69 -17.99 20.98
C THR A 3 15.34 -16.74 21.78
N TYR A 4 14.95 -15.68 21.08
CA TYR A 4 14.41 -14.48 21.69
C TYR A 4 13.00 -14.77 22.17
N TYR A 5 12.77 -14.60 23.47
CA TYR A 5 11.46 -14.80 24.08
C TYR A 5 10.73 -13.46 24.09
N ILE A 6 9.73 -13.33 23.22
CA ILE A 6 8.75 -12.26 23.31
C ILE A 6 7.69 -12.71 24.31
N SER A 7 7.37 -11.89 25.30
CA SER A 7 6.30 -12.25 26.23
C SER A 7 4.96 -12.34 25.46
N PRO A 8 4.13 -13.35 25.73
CA PRO A 8 2.85 -13.52 25.04
C PRO A 8 1.92 -12.30 25.23
N GLU A 9 2.03 -11.61 26.37
CA GLU A 9 1.32 -10.36 26.65
C GLU A 9 1.73 -9.23 25.69
N LEU A 10 3.03 -9.08 25.43
CA LEU A 10 3.55 -8.07 24.51
C LEU A 10 3.10 -8.37 23.08
N GLN A 11 3.15 -9.63 22.66
CA GLN A 11 2.67 -10.05 21.34
C GLN A 11 1.17 -9.75 21.16
N HIS A 12 0.35 -10.05 22.18
CA HIS A 12 -1.07 -9.76 22.13
C HIS A 12 -1.36 -8.26 22.03
N SER A 13 -0.65 -7.45 22.81
CA SER A 13 -0.77 -5.98 22.78
C SER A 13 -0.41 -5.39 21.42
N ILE A 14 0.70 -5.84 20.81
CA ILE A 14 1.11 -5.38 19.48
C ILE A 14 0.12 -5.82 18.41
N SER A 15 -0.35 -7.08 18.43
CA SER A 15 -1.34 -7.58 17.46
C SER A 15 -2.65 -6.79 17.56
N LEU A 16 -3.12 -6.49 18.78
CA LEU A 16 -4.30 -5.67 19.00
C LEU A 16 -4.11 -4.24 18.47
N PHE A 17 -2.96 -3.63 18.74
CA PHE A 17 -2.61 -2.31 18.22
C PHE A 17 -2.60 -2.26 16.69
N VAL A 18 -1.96 -3.23 16.02
CA VAL A 18 -1.93 -3.33 14.56
C VAL A 18 -3.35 -3.52 14.00
N LYS A 19 -4.19 -4.36 14.62
CA LYS A 19 -5.59 -4.54 14.20
C LYS A 19 -6.43 -3.27 14.32
N ILE A 20 -6.19 -2.44 15.33
CA ILE A 20 -6.84 -1.13 15.46
C ILE A 20 -6.41 -0.21 14.31
N ILE A 21 -5.10 -0.16 14.01
CA ILE A 21 -4.57 0.61 12.88
C ILE A 21 -5.20 0.12 11.57
N PHE A 22 -5.27 -1.19 11.35
CA PHE A 22 -5.90 -1.79 10.18
C PHE A 22 -7.36 -1.33 10.02
N ALA A 23 -8.13 -1.36 11.11
CA ALA A 23 -9.53 -0.98 11.10
C ALA A 23 -9.69 0.49 10.72
N LEU A 24 -8.87 1.38 11.29
CA LEU A 24 -8.85 2.80 10.95
C LEU A 24 -8.41 3.02 9.49
N SER A 25 -7.35 2.33 9.04
CA SER A 25 -6.87 2.39 7.66
C SER A 25 -7.96 1.94 6.67
N THR A 26 -8.69 0.87 6.98
CA THR A 26 -9.78 0.37 6.15
C THR A 26 -10.90 1.40 6.01
N VAL A 27 -11.29 2.08 7.08
CA VAL A 27 -12.29 3.15 7.03
C VAL A 27 -11.81 4.32 6.17
N LEU A 28 -10.57 4.76 6.36
CA LEU A 28 -9.98 5.86 5.58
C LEU A 28 -9.82 5.51 4.10
N ASN A 29 -9.38 4.28 3.79
CA ASN A 29 -9.30 3.78 2.41
C ASN A 29 -10.69 3.72 1.77
N GLY A 30 -11.72 3.30 2.52
CA GLY A 30 -13.11 3.32 2.05
C GLY A 30 -13.63 4.73 1.76
N LEU A 31 -13.38 5.69 2.66
CA LEU A 31 -13.71 7.11 2.45
C LEU A 31 -12.99 7.68 1.23
N THR A 32 -11.72 7.31 1.04
CA THR A 32 -10.90 7.75 -0.10
C THR A 32 -11.45 7.21 -1.41
N PHE A 33 -11.84 5.93 -1.47
CA PHE A 33 -12.54 5.35 -2.61
C PHE A 33 -13.85 6.07 -2.91
N PHE A 34 -14.66 6.31 -1.88
CA PHE A 34 -15.92 7.04 -2.02
C PHE A 34 -15.71 8.44 -2.59
N CYS A 35 -14.73 9.17 -2.06
CA CYS A 35 -14.35 10.49 -2.55
C CYS A 35 -13.86 10.44 -4.01
N LEU A 36 -12.98 9.49 -4.36
CA LEU A 36 -12.48 9.28 -5.72
C LEU A 36 -13.60 9.03 -6.72
N ILE A 37 -14.59 8.20 -6.36
CA ILE A 37 -15.70 7.87 -7.24
C ILE A 37 -16.65 9.07 -7.37
N LYS A 38 -17.04 9.70 -6.25
CA LYS A 38 -18.14 10.67 -6.21
C LYS A 38 -17.71 12.13 -6.46
N VAL A 39 -16.52 12.53 -6.02
CA VAL A 39 -16.04 13.92 -6.06
C VAL A 39 -15.20 14.21 -7.31
N THR A 40 -14.56 13.20 -7.89
CA THR A 40 -13.74 13.42 -9.10
C THR A 40 -14.63 13.57 -10.33
N ASP A 41 -14.72 14.81 -10.83
CA ASP A 41 -15.44 15.22 -12.04
C ASP A 41 -15.11 14.36 -13.27
N ALA A 42 -16.14 14.17 -14.12
CA ALA A 42 -16.07 13.37 -15.34
C ALA A 42 -15.07 13.90 -16.40
N SER A 43 -14.56 15.14 -16.27
CA SER A 43 -13.60 15.70 -17.23
C SER A 43 -12.17 15.14 -17.11
N ARG A 44 -11.85 14.47 -16.00
CA ARG A 44 -10.51 13.92 -15.71
C ARG A 44 -10.47 12.39 -15.71
N THR A 45 -11.16 11.76 -16.65
CA THR A 45 -11.36 10.29 -16.71
C THR A 45 -10.05 9.49 -16.72
N GLY A 46 -8.99 10.00 -17.37
CA GLY A 46 -7.67 9.34 -17.38
C GLY A 46 -7.00 9.32 -16.01
N LEU A 47 -6.91 10.49 -15.36
CA LEU A 47 -6.30 10.62 -14.03
C LEU A 47 -7.08 9.83 -12.97
N LYS A 48 -8.42 9.85 -13.05
CA LYS A 48 -9.30 9.11 -12.15
C LYS A 48 -8.99 7.61 -12.15
N LYS A 49 -8.75 7.02 -13.33
CA LYS A 49 -8.40 5.59 -13.46
C LYS A 49 -7.08 5.27 -12.77
N TYR A 50 -6.04 6.09 -12.96
CA TYR A 50 -4.75 5.90 -12.29
C TYR A 50 -4.86 6.03 -10.77
N LEU A 51 -5.59 7.02 -10.27
CA LEU A 51 -5.78 7.21 -8.83
C LEU A 51 -6.56 6.07 -8.19
N ILE A 52 -7.63 5.57 -8.84
CA ILE A 52 -8.37 4.38 -8.38
C ILE A 52 -7.44 3.16 -8.38
N TYR A 53 -6.62 2.97 -9.41
CA TYR A 53 -5.68 1.87 -9.47
C TYR A 53 -4.63 1.91 -8.35
N ILE A 54 -4.05 3.08 -8.09
CA ILE A 54 -3.12 3.29 -6.96
C ILE A 54 -3.82 2.98 -5.63
N GLN A 55 -5.07 3.44 -5.46
CA GLN A 55 -5.85 3.19 -4.26
C GLN A 55 -6.15 1.69 -4.05
N CYS A 56 -6.44 0.95 -5.12
CA CYS A 56 -6.58 -0.51 -5.07
C CYS A 56 -5.29 -1.20 -4.66
N LEU A 57 -4.15 -0.79 -5.24
CA LEU A 57 -2.85 -1.36 -4.89
C LEU A 57 -2.45 -1.07 -3.45
N ALA A 58 -2.72 0.15 -2.96
CA ALA A 58 -2.48 0.54 -1.57
C ALA A 58 -3.30 -0.32 -0.61
N TYR A 59 -4.60 -0.48 -0.86
CA TYR A 59 -5.45 -1.33 -0.02
C TYR A 59 -5.02 -2.81 -0.04
N LEU A 60 -4.65 -3.33 -1.22
CA LEU A 60 -4.14 -4.70 -1.35
C LEU A 60 -2.83 -4.89 -0.55
N HIS A 61 -1.96 -3.87 -0.56
CA HIS A 61 -0.72 -3.88 0.20
C HIS A 61 -0.98 -3.90 1.72
N ASP A 62 -1.90 -3.07 2.22
CA ASP A 62 -2.29 -3.06 3.63
C ASP A 62 -2.84 -4.42 4.07
N VAL A 63 -3.76 -5.01 3.30
CA VAL A 63 -4.28 -6.37 3.54
C VAL A 63 -3.15 -7.40 3.54
N HIS A 64 -2.21 -7.29 2.61
CA HIS A 64 -1.09 -8.22 2.52
C HIS A 64 -0.19 -8.15 3.75
N LEU A 65 0.20 -6.96 4.19
CA LEU A 65 1.09 -6.79 5.33
C LEU A 65 0.42 -7.13 6.67
N GLU A 66 -0.82 -6.69 6.85
CA GLU A 66 -1.46 -6.70 8.17
C GLU A 66 -2.24 -8.00 8.43
N ILE A 67 -2.82 -8.62 7.39
CA ILE A 67 -3.58 -9.89 7.53
C ILE A 67 -2.77 -11.10 7.10
N LEU A 68 -2.17 -11.03 5.89
CA LEU A 68 -1.53 -12.21 5.29
C LEU A 68 -0.13 -12.48 5.85
N TYR A 69 0.65 -11.41 6.05
CA TYR A 69 2.02 -11.51 6.55
C TYR A 69 2.08 -11.40 8.08
N GLU A 70 1.26 -10.52 8.68
CA GLU A 70 1.26 -10.21 10.11
C GLU A 70 2.69 -9.99 10.62
N GLY A 71 3.38 -9.02 9.99
CA GLY A 71 4.80 -8.73 10.24
C GLY A 71 4.99 -7.82 11.44
N PHE A 72 5.79 -8.27 12.41
CA PHE A 72 6.14 -7.51 13.60
C PHE A 72 7.56 -6.96 13.49
N PRO A 73 7.76 -5.64 13.41
CA PRO A 73 9.08 -5.04 13.53
C PRO A 73 9.56 -5.15 14.99
N LEU A 74 10.74 -5.73 15.20
CA LEU A 74 11.32 -5.94 16.53
C LEU A 74 12.25 -4.78 16.89
N PHE A 75 11.71 -3.64 17.32
CA PHE A 75 12.57 -2.56 17.83
C PHE A 75 13.28 -3.00 19.12
N PRO A 76 14.58 -2.69 19.32
CA PRO A 76 15.49 -1.87 18.51
C PRO A 76 16.30 -2.63 17.44
N MET A 77 16.03 -3.91 17.23
CA MET A 77 16.74 -4.71 16.24
C MET A 77 16.18 -4.41 14.83
N LEU A 78 17.06 -4.35 13.82
CA LEU A 78 16.67 -4.23 12.42
C LEU A 78 16.19 -5.59 11.87
N ALA A 79 15.31 -6.24 12.63
CA ALA A 79 14.74 -7.55 12.35
C ALA A 79 13.22 -7.48 12.55
N GLY A 80 12.51 -8.38 11.89
CA GLY A 80 11.08 -8.58 12.11
C GLY A 80 10.79 -10.07 12.10
N TYR A 81 9.75 -10.46 12.82
CA TYR A 81 9.21 -11.83 12.70
C TYR A 81 7.80 -11.74 12.11
N CYS A 82 7.42 -12.71 11.29
CA CYS A 82 6.07 -12.83 10.76
C CYS A 82 5.37 -14.04 11.36
N TYR A 83 4.05 -13.93 11.52
CA TYR A 83 3.21 -15.02 12.02
C TYR A 83 2.08 -15.39 11.07
N GLY A 84 1.88 -14.64 9.98
CA GLY A 84 0.77 -14.86 9.05
C GLY A 84 0.95 -16.07 8.12
N ILE A 85 -0.12 -16.37 7.37
CA ILE A 85 -0.21 -17.50 6.44
C ILE A 85 0.92 -17.44 5.39
N LEU A 86 1.22 -16.25 4.87
CA LEU A 86 2.25 -16.10 3.84
C LEU A 86 3.68 -16.26 4.37
N CYS A 87 3.88 -16.10 5.69
CA CYS A 87 5.16 -16.36 6.34
C CYS A 87 5.57 -17.83 6.17
N HIS A 88 4.59 -18.74 6.24
CA HIS A 88 4.81 -20.19 6.10
C HIS A 88 5.06 -20.63 4.65
N CYS A 89 4.58 -19.85 3.67
CA CYS A 89 4.68 -20.23 2.26
C CYS A 89 5.96 -19.71 1.57
N TYR A 90 6.86 -19.00 2.26
CA TYR A 90 8.12 -18.44 1.70
C TYR A 90 7.95 -17.52 0.47
N PHE A 91 6.75 -17.05 0.16
CA PHE A 91 6.48 -16.16 -0.98
C PHE A 91 6.63 -14.67 -0.61
N GLN A 92 7.79 -14.29 -0.09
CA GLN A 92 8.08 -12.87 0.26
C GLN A 92 8.19 -11.96 -0.98
N GLY A 93 8.43 -12.51 -2.18
CA GLY A 93 8.56 -11.73 -3.41
C GLY A 93 7.28 -11.00 -3.84
N ILE A 94 6.11 -11.43 -3.35
CA ILE A 94 4.83 -10.80 -3.68
C ILE A 94 4.78 -9.36 -3.15
N VAL A 95 5.33 -9.09 -1.95
CA VAL A 95 5.31 -7.73 -1.39
C VAL A 95 6.16 -6.77 -2.22
N ILE A 96 7.32 -7.23 -2.68
CA ILE A 96 8.23 -6.45 -3.52
C ILE A 96 7.54 -6.14 -4.86
N LEU A 97 6.83 -7.12 -5.42
CA LEU A 97 6.08 -6.94 -6.66
C LEU A 97 4.93 -5.93 -6.49
N ILE A 98 4.16 -6.01 -5.40
CA ILE A 98 3.07 -5.06 -5.10
C ILE A 98 3.63 -3.65 -4.89
N MET A 99 4.69 -3.51 -4.10
CA MET A 99 5.32 -2.22 -3.81
C MET A 99 5.96 -1.59 -5.05
N GLY A 100 6.61 -2.40 -5.89
CA GLY A 100 7.15 -1.98 -7.18
C GLY A 100 6.05 -1.52 -8.15
N ASN A 101 4.95 -2.27 -8.25
CA ASN A 101 3.80 -1.89 -9.07
C ASN A 101 3.13 -0.60 -8.57
N MET A 102 3.03 -0.41 -7.26
CA MET A 102 2.52 0.82 -6.67
C MET A 102 3.41 2.01 -7.02
N GLY A 103 4.73 1.87 -6.89
CA GLY A 103 5.70 2.90 -7.30
C GLY A 103 5.59 3.26 -8.77
N ALA A 104 5.53 2.25 -9.65
CA ALA A 104 5.37 2.45 -11.09
C ALA A 104 4.04 3.17 -11.42
N ALA A 105 2.94 2.80 -10.77
CA ALA A 105 1.64 3.44 -10.95
C ALA A 105 1.64 4.92 -10.55
N ILE A 106 2.31 5.26 -9.44
CA ILE A 106 2.49 6.65 -8.99
C ILE A 106 3.28 7.46 -10.01
N VAL A 107 4.40 6.93 -10.49
CA VAL A 107 5.22 7.59 -11.52
C VAL A 107 4.41 7.83 -12.79
N MET A 108 3.67 6.83 -13.27
CA MET A 108 2.81 6.95 -14.44
C MET A 108 1.71 8.01 -14.24
N CYS A 109 1.12 8.08 -13.05
CA CYS A 109 0.14 9.10 -12.71
C CYS A 109 0.74 10.52 -12.76
N ILE A 110 1.97 10.70 -12.26
CA ILE A 110 2.69 11.97 -12.32
C ILE A 110 3.01 12.35 -13.76
N VAL A 111 3.50 11.41 -14.57
CA VAL A 111 3.79 11.62 -15.99
C VAL A 111 2.52 12.02 -16.73
N PHE A 112 1.41 11.29 -16.54
CA PHE A 112 0.14 11.62 -17.17
C PHE A 112 -0.33 13.04 -16.82
N ARG A 113 -0.22 13.42 -15.54
CA ARG A 113 -0.55 14.77 -15.08
C ARG A 113 0.35 15.83 -15.74
N HIS A 114 1.65 15.58 -15.81
CA HIS A 114 2.61 16.48 -16.46
C HIS A 114 2.30 16.66 -17.95
N GLN A 115 2.00 15.56 -18.66
CA GLN A 115 1.63 15.58 -20.08
C GLN A 115 0.33 16.35 -20.35
N SER A 116 -0.62 16.33 -19.41
CA SER A 116 -1.88 17.08 -19.54
C SER A 116 -1.73 18.60 -19.47
N ILE A 117 -0.64 19.11 -18.89
CA ILE A 117 -0.37 20.54 -18.69
C ILE A 117 0.56 21.09 -19.79
N ILE A 118 1.39 20.23 -20.39
CA ILE A 118 2.38 20.65 -21.39
C ILE A 118 1.72 21.14 -22.69
N LEU A 119 2.18 22.30 -23.13
CA LEU A 119 1.86 22.89 -24.43
C LEU A 119 2.33 21.98 -25.58
N PRO A 120 1.54 21.88 -26.67
CA PRO A 120 1.83 20.99 -27.79
C PRO A 120 3.15 21.27 -28.52
N THR A 121 3.75 22.43 -28.31
CA THR A 121 5.03 22.86 -28.92
C THR A 121 6.28 22.47 -28.14
N SER A 122 6.15 21.89 -26.94
CA SER A 122 7.31 21.52 -26.11
C SER A 122 7.88 20.14 -26.46
N ARG A 123 9.21 20.02 -26.48
CA ARG A 123 9.93 18.74 -26.72
C ARG A 123 9.69 17.66 -25.66
N LEU A 124 9.09 18.03 -24.53
CA LEU A 124 8.77 17.10 -23.43
C LEU A 124 7.38 16.46 -23.56
N LYS A 125 6.62 16.81 -24.60
CA LYS A 125 5.33 16.16 -24.87
C LYS A 125 5.56 14.83 -25.57
N PHE A 126 5.06 13.75 -24.99
CA PHE A 126 5.07 12.45 -25.66
C PHE A 126 4.02 12.52 -26.78
N SER A 127 4.49 12.37 -28.03
CA SER A 127 3.66 12.42 -29.25
C SER A 127 2.75 11.20 -29.36
#